data_AF-A0A2Z6QEX7-F1
#
_entry.id   AF-A0A2Z6QEX7-F1
#
_cell.length_a   1.000
_cell.length_b   1.000
_cell.length_c   1.000
_cell.angle_alpha   90.00
_cell.angle_beta   90.00
_cell.angle_gamma   90.00
#
_symmetry.space_group_name_H-M   'P 1'
#
loop_
_entity.id
_entity.type
_entity.pdbx_description
1 polymer ?
#
loop_
_entity_poly.entity_id
_entity_poly.type
_entity_poly.pdbx_seq_one_letter_code
_entity_poly.pdbx_strand_id
1 'polypeptide(L)'
;MDDTQWLAPSQNNLEKILKIADSFYKLNDIQVNKEKSELLVRYKQGKYRPKLKPHEPVTLRFRSDLIFIIPVLPRSSIRILGVYFDERNTFQSTIKQITDKINELQYKYARKRITDKHMIYIFNSVIMSRIKYWSQVKVLTKKFMDKIMNQFLSTFKKKL
;
A
#
# COMPACT_ATOMS: atom_id res chain seq x y z
N MET A 1 -17.85 1.56 -4.75
CA MET A 1 -16.46 1.07 -4.74
C MET A 1 -16.20 0.49 -6.12
N ASP A 2 -15.15 0.95 -6.78
CA ASP A 2 -14.79 0.65 -8.17
C ASP A 2 -13.46 -0.13 -8.26
N ASP A 3 -12.53 0.10 -7.31
CA ASP A 3 -11.29 -0.66 -7.21
C ASP A 3 -11.52 -2.15 -6.94
N THR A 4 -11.05 -3.00 -7.85
CA THR A 4 -11.17 -4.48 -7.76
C THR A 4 -9.80 -5.13 -7.69
N GLN A 5 -9.66 -6.17 -6.87
CA GLN A 5 -8.42 -6.92 -6.69
C GLN A 5 -8.62 -8.40 -7.00
N TRP A 6 -7.70 -8.96 -7.77
CA TRP A 6 -7.68 -10.39 -8.09
C TRP A 6 -6.44 -11.05 -7.51
N LEU A 7 -6.64 -12.12 -6.74
CA LEU A 7 -5.56 -12.97 -6.25
C LEU A 7 -5.60 -14.30 -6.98
N ALA A 8 -4.53 -14.64 -7.69
CA ALA A 8 -4.43 -15.88 -8.44
C ALA A 8 -3.06 -16.55 -8.21
N PRO A 9 -2.99 -17.90 -8.20
CA PRO A 9 -1.75 -18.63 -7.99
C PRO A 9 -0.84 -18.67 -9.23
N SER A 10 -1.37 -18.32 -10.41
CA SER A 10 -0.65 -18.32 -11.68
C SER A 10 -1.29 -17.34 -12.67
N GLN A 11 -0.56 -16.98 -13.73
CA GLN A 11 -1.08 -16.17 -14.82
C GLN A 11 -2.30 -16.82 -15.50
N ASN A 12 -2.24 -18.12 -15.80
CA ASN A 12 -3.35 -18.83 -16.45
C ASN A 12 -4.63 -18.80 -15.59
N ASN A 13 -4.49 -18.92 -14.26
CA ASN A 13 -5.63 -18.78 -13.36
C ASN A 13 -6.18 -17.36 -13.36
N LEU A 14 -5.30 -16.34 -13.38
CA LEU A 14 -5.72 -14.94 -13.48
C LEU A 14 -6.50 -14.70 -14.77
N GLU A 15 -6.01 -15.15 -15.92
CA GLU A 15 -6.70 -14.98 -17.21
C GLU A 15 -8.08 -15.66 -17.25
N LYS A 16 -8.23 -16.82 -16.60
CA LYS A 16 -9.54 -17.47 -16.44
C LYS A 16 -10.52 -16.62 -15.62
N ILE A 17 -10.06 -16.04 -14.51
CA ILE A 17 -10.86 -15.13 -13.69
C ILE A 17 -11.24 -13.89 -14.50
N LEU A 18 -10.28 -13.30 -15.20
CA LEU A 18 -10.48 -12.12 -16.04
C LEU A 18 -11.45 -12.38 -17.19
N LYS A 19 -11.48 -13.59 -17.76
CA LYS A 19 -12.46 -14.00 -18.77
C LYS A 19 -13.89 -14.00 -18.21
N ILE A 20 -14.08 -14.50 -16.99
CA ILE A 20 -15.39 -14.50 -16.32
C ILE A 20 -15.80 -13.07 -15.99
N ALA A 21 -14.88 -12.29 -15.43
CA ALA A 21 -15.10 -10.89 -15.09
C ALA A 21 -15.48 -10.05 -16.33
N ASP A 22 -14.82 -10.27 -17.47
CA ASP A 22 -15.15 -9.60 -18.73
C ASP A 22 -16.59 -9.89 -19.20
N SER A 23 -17.05 -11.14 -19.14
CA SER A 23 -18.44 -11.48 -19.45
C SER A 23 -19.42 -10.75 -18.54
N PHE A 24 -19.11 -10.67 -17.24
CA PHE A 24 -19.92 -9.92 -16.27
C PHE A 24 -19.92 -8.42 -16.56
N TYR A 25 -18.76 -7.83 -16.87
CA TYR A 25 -18.65 -6.41 -17.17
C TYR A 25 -19.41 -6.04 -18.44
N LYS A 26 -19.33 -6.87 -19.49
CA LYS A 26 -20.12 -6.68 -20.72
C LYS A 26 -21.62 -6.76 -20.48
N LEU A 27 -22.07 -7.72 -19.67
CA LEU A 27 -23.50 -7.89 -19.38
C LEU A 27 -24.09 -6.67 -18.66
N ASN A 28 -23.26 -5.96 -17.88
CA ASN A 28 -23.69 -4.83 -17.05
C ASN A 28 -23.20 -3.47 -17.58
N ASP A 29 -22.70 -3.41 -18.82
CA ASP A 29 -22.14 -2.20 -19.43
C ASP A 29 -21.08 -1.47 -18.57
N ILE A 30 -20.24 -2.25 -17.88
CA ILE A 30 -19.14 -1.74 -17.05
C ILE A 30 -17.86 -1.63 -17.88
N GLN A 31 -17.26 -0.45 -17.90
CA GLN A 31 -15.97 -0.22 -18.54
C GLN A 31 -14.83 -0.18 -17.50
N VAL A 32 -13.84 -1.07 -17.65
CA VAL A 32 -12.66 -1.11 -16.79
C VAL A 32 -11.52 -0.30 -17.41
N ASN A 33 -10.91 0.60 -16.63
CA ASN A 33 -9.69 1.29 -17.02
C ASN A 33 -8.47 0.36 -16.87
N LYS A 34 -8.06 -0.25 -17.98
CA LYS A 34 -6.96 -1.20 -18.04
C LYS A 34 -5.61 -0.57 -17.73
N GLU A 35 -5.40 0.70 -18.07
CA GLU A 35 -4.13 1.43 -17.86
C GLU A 35 -3.82 1.65 -16.37
N LYS A 36 -4.84 1.68 -15.52
CA LYS A 36 -4.69 1.77 -14.06
C LYS A 36 -4.40 0.43 -13.39
N SER A 37 -4.33 -0.67 -14.15
CA SER A 37 -4.12 -2.00 -13.58
C SER A 37 -2.67 -2.17 -13.10
N GLU A 38 -2.49 -2.51 -11.83
CA GLU A 38 -1.19 -2.85 -11.25
C GLU A 38 -1.06 -4.37 -11.08
N LEU A 39 0.16 -4.91 -11.28
CA LEU A 39 0.45 -6.32 -11.08
C LEU A 39 1.58 -6.49 -10.05
N LEU A 40 1.26 -7.13 -8.91
CA LEU A 40 2.23 -7.57 -7.93
C LEU A 40 2.41 -9.08 -8.02
N VAL A 41 3.61 -9.53 -8.39
CA VAL A 41 3.93 -10.96 -8.52
C VAL A 41 4.73 -11.41 -7.31
N ARG A 42 4.27 -12.44 -6.60
CA ARG A 42 4.99 -13.05 -5.47
C ARG A 42 5.52 -14.43 -5.83
N TYR A 43 6.83 -14.60 -5.78
CA TYR A 43 7.47 -15.89 -6.04
C TYR A 43 7.54 -16.74 -4.76
N LYS A 44 7.25 -18.04 -4.88
CA LYS A 44 7.47 -18.99 -3.77
C LYS A 44 8.97 -19.12 -3.49
N GLN A 45 9.36 -18.96 -2.22
CA GLN A 45 10.75 -19.16 -1.80
C GLN A 45 11.19 -20.59 -2.15
N GLY A 46 12.42 -20.73 -2.68
CA GLY A 46 13.01 -22.03 -3.02
C GLY A 46 12.70 -22.56 -4.43
N LYS A 47 11.79 -21.95 -5.19
CA LYS A 47 11.68 -22.21 -6.64
C LYS A 47 12.52 -21.19 -7.39
N TYR A 48 13.30 -21.67 -8.37
CA TYR A 48 14.06 -20.88 -9.34
C TYR A 48 13.27 -19.61 -9.66
N ARG A 49 13.82 -18.42 -9.38
CA ARG A 49 13.24 -17.19 -9.95
C ARG A 49 13.30 -17.40 -11.46
N PRO A 50 12.16 -17.51 -12.19
CA PRO A 50 12.24 -17.20 -13.60
C PRO A 50 12.81 -15.80 -13.62
N LYS A 51 13.90 -15.59 -14.35
CA LYS A 51 14.43 -14.25 -14.59
C LYS A 51 13.40 -13.50 -15.45
N LEU A 52 12.21 -13.20 -14.92
CA LEU A 52 11.47 -12.03 -15.36
C LEU A 52 12.43 -10.90 -15.07
N LYS A 53 13.10 -10.43 -16.12
CA LYS A 53 14.00 -9.30 -15.96
C LYS A 53 13.16 -8.17 -15.37
N PRO A 54 13.72 -7.35 -14.46
CA PRO A 54 13.08 -6.08 -14.13
C PRO A 54 12.67 -5.45 -15.47
N HIS A 55 11.39 -5.07 -15.61
CA HIS A 55 10.81 -4.45 -16.80
C HIS A 55 10.37 -5.37 -17.97
N GLU A 56 10.37 -6.69 -17.86
CA GLU A 56 9.68 -7.52 -18.87
C GLU A 56 8.15 -7.42 -18.67
N PRO A 57 7.39 -6.93 -19.68
CA PRO A 57 5.94 -6.81 -19.57
C PRO A 57 5.30 -8.19 -19.53
N VAL A 58 4.40 -8.40 -18.57
CA VAL A 58 3.54 -9.57 -18.56
C VAL A 58 2.37 -9.27 -19.49
N THR A 59 2.21 -10.10 -20.51
CA THR A 59 1.07 -10.03 -21.42
C THR A 59 -0.09 -10.81 -20.81
N LEU A 60 -1.16 -10.13 -20.42
CA LEU A 60 -2.38 -10.75 -19.90
C LEU A 60 -3.49 -10.67 -20.93
N ARG A 61 -4.19 -11.79 -21.14
CA ARG A 61 -5.45 -11.77 -21.90
C ARG A 61 -6.59 -11.23 -21.03
N PHE A 62 -7.16 -10.10 -21.45
CA PHE A 62 -8.35 -9.52 -20.82
C PHE A 62 -9.30 -9.05 -21.91
N ARG A 63 -10.46 -9.71 -22.01
CA ARG A 63 -11.39 -9.59 -23.15
C ARG A 63 -10.77 -10.18 -24.44
N SER A 64 -10.95 -9.47 -25.55
CA SER A 64 -10.33 -9.70 -26.85
C SER A 64 -8.97 -8.99 -26.95
N ASP A 65 -8.58 -8.21 -25.93
CA ASP A 65 -7.39 -7.40 -25.95
C ASP A 65 -6.27 -8.05 -25.13
N LEU A 66 -5.04 -7.77 -25.53
CA LEU A 66 -3.85 -8.08 -24.75
C LEU A 66 -3.48 -6.83 -23.93
N ILE A 67 -3.39 -6.99 -22.61
CA ILE A 67 -2.89 -5.95 -21.73
C ILE A 67 -1.43 -6.25 -21.44
N PHE A 68 -0.57 -5.26 -21.65
CA PHE A 68 0.84 -5.32 -21.26
C PHE A 68 0.99 -4.61 -19.91
N ILE A 69 1.18 -5.38 -18.84
CA ILE A 69 1.40 -4.84 -17.50
C ILE A 69 2.84 -5.08 -17.11
N ILE A 70 3.56 -4.01 -16.77
CA ILE A 70 4.88 -4.11 -16.17
C ILE A 70 4.68 -4.44 -14.68
N PRO A 71 5.15 -5.61 -14.20
CA PRO A 71 5.05 -5.93 -12.79
C PRO A 71 5.75 -4.90 -11.92
N VAL A 72 5.21 -4.64 -10.74
CA VAL A 72 5.82 -3.73 -9.77
C VAL A 72 7.23 -4.21 -9.41
N LEU A 73 8.19 -3.28 -9.46
CA LEU A 73 9.60 -3.58 -9.27
C LEU A 73 9.89 -4.25 -7.92
N PRO A 74 10.94 -5.09 -7.84
CA PRO A 74 11.40 -5.60 -6.56
C PRO A 74 11.70 -4.44 -5.61
N ARG A 75 11.14 -4.49 -4.38
CA ARG A 75 11.19 -3.42 -3.35
C ARG A 75 10.28 -2.21 -3.59
N SER A 76 9.47 -2.22 -4.64
CA SER A 76 8.34 -1.31 -4.78
C SER A 76 7.07 -1.93 -4.19
N SER A 77 6.03 -1.13 -4.00
CA SER A 77 4.79 -1.56 -3.37
C SER A 77 3.58 -1.03 -4.13
N ILE A 78 2.54 -1.86 -4.27
CA ILE A 78 1.21 -1.42 -4.71
C ILE A 78 0.45 -0.82 -3.53
N ARG A 79 -0.52 0.05 -3.82
CA ARG A 79 -1.37 0.67 -2.80
C ARG A 79 -2.80 0.16 -2.93
N ILE A 80 -3.26 -0.55 -1.91
CA ILE A 80 -4.64 -1.04 -1.81
C ILE A 80 -5.31 -0.29 -0.66
N LEU A 81 -6.37 0.48 -0.97
CA LEU A 81 -7.13 1.29 0.00
C LEU A 81 -6.24 2.20 0.88
N GLY A 82 -5.06 2.60 0.40
CA GLY A 82 -4.13 3.43 1.16
C GLY A 82 -3.11 2.68 2.01
N VAL A 83 -3.15 1.34 2.02
CA VAL A 83 -2.14 0.47 2.63
C VAL A 83 -1.20 -0.07 1.55
N TYR A 84 0.10 -0.10 1.83
CA TYR A 84 1.10 -0.56 0.88
C TYR A 84 1.41 -2.04 1.03
N PHE A 85 1.47 -2.75 -0.10
CA PHE A 85 1.81 -4.16 -0.18
C PHE A 85 3.02 -4.34 -1.09
N ASP A 86 4.00 -5.11 -0.62
CA ASP A 86 5.20 -5.44 -1.37
C ASP A 86 5.34 -6.96 -1.53
N GLU A 87 6.09 -7.39 -2.55
CA GLU A 87 6.31 -8.80 -2.88
C GLU A 87 6.79 -9.63 -1.66
N ARG A 88 7.65 -9.03 -0.84
CA ARG A 88 8.40 -9.72 0.22
C ARG A 88 7.79 -9.52 1.61
N ASN A 89 6.63 -8.88 1.69
CA ASN A 89 5.98 -8.48 2.93
C ASN A 89 6.91 -7.71 3.91
N THR A 90 7.80 -6.87 3.37
CA THR A 90 8.76 -6.10 4.16
C THR A 90 8.09 -5.04 5.01
N PHE A 91 7.01 -4.45 4.49
CA PHE A 91 6.26 -3.35 5.10
C PHE A 91 7.02 -2.00 5.13
N GLN A 92 8.10 -1.89 4.36
CA GLN A 92 8.96 -0.71 4.34
C GLN A 92 8.24 0.55 3.89
N SER A 93 7.40 0.47 2.85
CA SER A 93 6.62 1.62 2.36
C SER A 93 5.68 2.16 3.42
N THR A 94 5.02 1.28 4.18
CA THR A 94 4.13 1.71 5.27
C THR A 94 4.89 2.33 6.43
N ILE A 95 6.05 1.76 6.80
CA ILE A 95 6.93 2.36 7.82
C ILE A 95 7.40 3.74 7.39
N LYS A 96 7.75 3.91 6.11
CA LYS A 96 8.10 5.21 5.53
C LYS A 96 6.91 6.18 5.60
N GLN A 97 5.72 5.77 5.17
CA GLN A 97 4.50 6.58 5.22
C GLN A 97 4.18 7.06 6.65
N ILE A 98 4.31 6.19 7.65
CA ILE A 98 4.13 6.54 9.06
C ILE A 98 5.18 7.59 9.47
N THR A 99 6.46 7.33 9.15
CA THR A 99 7.57 8.22 9.52
C THR A 99 7.41 9.60 8.90
N ASP A 100 7.08 9.67 7.61
CA ASP A 100 6.84 10.92 6.89
C ASP A 100 5.66 11.68 7.50
N LYS A 101 4.58 10.97 7.89
CA LYS A 101 3.42 11.60 8.52
C LYS A 101 3.74 12.17 9.90
N ILE A 102 4.56 11.49 10.70
CA ILE A 102 5.02 11.98 12.00
C ILE A 102 5.91 13.21 11.82
N ASN A 103 6.84 13.19 10.86
CA ASN A 103 7.70 14.34 10.56
C ASN A 103 6.88 15.57 10.11
N GLU A 104 5.89 15.36 9.23
CA GLU A 104 4.96 16.41 8.80
C GLU A 104 4.18 17.00 9.99
N LEU A 105 3.71 16.14 10.91
CA LEU A 105 3.00 16.57 12.12
C LEU A 105 3.89 17.44 13.01
N GLN A 106 5.13 17.02 13.26
CA GLN A 106 6.08 17.78 14.08
C GLN A 106 6.36 19.15 13.51
N TYR A 107 6.60 19.22 12.21
CA TYR A 107 6.81 20.48 11.52
C TYR A 107 5.61 21.42 11.67
N LYS A 108 4.39 20.88 11.55
CA LYS A 108 3.15 21.64 11.76
C LYS A 108 3.02 22.11 13.21
N TYR A 109 3.34 21.26 14.18
CA TYR A 109 3.27 21.59 15.60
C TYR A 109 4.26 22.69 16.00
N ALA A 110 5.48 22.65 15.45
CA ALA A 110 6.48 23.68 15.72
C ALA A 110 5.98 25.07 15.28
N ARG A 111 5.41 25.17 14.08
CA ARG A 111 5.05 26.44 13.43
C ARG A 111 3.68 27.00 13.82
N LYS A 112 2.72 26.14 14.16
CA LYS A 112 1.35 26.59 14.46
C LYS A 112 1.22 27.01 15.93
N ARG A 113 0.33 28.00 16.16
CA ARG A 113 -0.16 28.35 17.49
C ARG A 113 -1.21 27.32 17.91
N ILE A 114 -0.76 26.28 18.58
CA ILE A 114 -1.60 25.19 19.10
C ILE A 114 -1.25 24.96 20.57
N THR A 115 -2.26 24.57 21.36
CA THR A 115 -2.07 24.19 22.75
C THR A 115 -1.60 22.74 22.84
N ASP A 116 -1.02 22.40 23.98
CA ASP A 116 -0.72 21.05 24.42
C ASP A 116 -1.94 20.11 24.28
N LYS A 117 -3.13 20.55 24.70
CA LYS A 117 -4.37 19.77 24.60
C LYS A 117 -4.74 19.45 23.14
N HIS A 118 -4.59 20.42 22.23
CA HIS A 118 -4.80 20.18 20.81
C HIS A 118 -3.79 19.17 20.25
N MET A 119 -2.52 19.24 20.67
CA MET A 119 -1.49 18.28 20.25
C MET A 119 -1.82 16.85 20.68
N ILE A 120 -2.25 16.67 21.94
CA ILE A 120 -2.65 15.37 22.50
C ILE A 120 -3.85 14.82 21.73
N TYR A 121 -4.89 15.64 21.52
CA TYR A 121 -6.09 15.23 20.81
C TYR A 121 -5.77 14.78 19.37
N ILE A 122 -5.05 15.61 18.61
CA ILE A 122 -4.70 15.28 17.22
C ILE A 122 -3.85 14.01 17.17
N PHE A 123 -2.89 13.85 18.09
CA PHE A 123 -2.04 12.67 18.11
C PHE A 123 -2.83 11.40 18.41
N ASN A 124 -3.66 11.39 19.46
CA ASN A 124 -4.42 10.21 19.88
C ASN A 124 -5.57 9.88 18.92
N SER A 125 -6.38 10.87 18.54
CA SER A 125 -7.59 10.63 17.77
C SER A 125 -7.35 10.51 16.27
N VAL A 126 -6.35 11.21 15.72
CA VAL A 126 -6.09 11.23 14.27
C VAL A 126 -4.87 10.39 13.90
N ILE A 127 -3.72 10.67 14.52
CA ILE A 127 -2.46 10.06 14.10
C ILE A 127 -2.41 8.59 14.49
N MET A 128 -2.76 8.26 15.74
CA MET A 128 -2.78 6.87 16.21
C MET A 128 -3.82 6.04 15.45
N SER A 129 -5.00 6.61 15.18
CA SER A 129 -6.04 5.96 14.36
C SER A 129 -5.55 5.63 12.94
N ARG A 130 -4.80 6.55 12.29
CA ARG A 130 -4.20 6.31 10.97
C ARG A 130 -3.12 5.24 11.02
N ILE A 131 -2.24 5.29 12.02
CA ILE A 131 -1.20 4.28 12.22
C ILE A 131 -1.85 2.90 12.40
N LYS A 132 -2.88 2.81 13.25
CA LYS A 132 -3.65 1.58 13.48
C LYS A 132 -4.23 1.02 12.19
N TYR A 133 -4.81 1.89 11.35
CA TYR A 133 -5.34 1.49 10.05
C TYR A 133 -4.23 0.95 9.13
N TRP A 134 -3.13 1.68 8.98
CA TRP A 134 -2.01 1.26 8.13
C TRP A 134 -1.34 -0.02 8.63
N SER A 135 -1.30 -0.26 9.95
CA SER A 135 -0.73 -1.45 10.58
C SER A 135 -1.66 -2.66 10.65
N GLN A 136 -2.85 -2.63 10.03
CA GLN A 136 -3.78 -3.78 10.08
C GLN A 136 -3.17 -5.07 9.51
N VAL A 137 -2.30 -4.95 8.51
CA VAL A 137 -1.70 -6.11 7.84
C VAL A 137 -0.42 -6.61 8.51
N LYS A 138 0.17 -5.83 9.43
CA LYS A 138 1.41 -6.19 10.13
C LYS A 138 1.55 -5.41 11.44
N VAL A 139 1.84 -6.14 12.51
CA VAL A 139 2.11 -5.56 13.83
C VAL A 139 3.42 -4.76 13.80
N LEU A 140 3.36 -3.51 14.28
CA LEU A 140 4.52 -2.65 14.44
C LEU A 140 5.38 -3.11 15.63
N THR A 141 6.70 -3.03 15.48
CA THR A 141 7.60 -3.41 16.57
C THR A 141 7.54 -2.39 17.71
N LYS A 142 7.69 -2.86 18.95
CA LYS A 142 7.74 -1.98 20.14
C LYS A 142 8.78 -0.87 19.98
N LYS A 143 10.00 -1.22 19.53
CA LYS A 143 11.08 -0.26 19.25
C LYS A 143 10.68 0.85 18.27
N PHE A 144 9.89 0.53 17.24
CA PHE A 144 9.41 1.54 16.28
C PHE A 144 8.33 2.44 16.90
N MET A 145 7.41 1.86 17.68
CA MET A 145 6.40 2.64 18.40
C MET A 145 7.02 3.56 19.46
N ASP A 146 8.01 3.08 20.21
CA ASP A 146 8.76 3.86 21.19
C ASP A 146 9.47 5.04 20.51
N LYS A 147 10.05 4.82 19.32
CA LYS A 147 10.64 5.90 18.52
C LYS A 147 9.61 6.97 18.17
N ILE A 148 8.42 6.60 17.71
CA ILE A 148 7.34 7.54 17.37
C ILE A 148 6.89 8.32 18.60
N MET A 149 6.67 7.63 19.72
CA MET A 149 6.25 8.25 20.98
C MET A 149 7.30 9.25 21.49
N ASN A 150 8.58 8.87 21.48
CA ASN A 150 9.68 9.75 21.87
C ASN A 150 9.78 10.99 20.96
N GLN A 151 9.54 10.82 19.66
CA GLN A 151 9.47 11.95 18.73
C GLN A 151 8.31 12.90 19.10
N PHE A 152 7.12 12.38 19.35
CA PHE A 152 5.97 13.20 19.74
C PHE A 152 6.26 13.96 21.05
N LEU A 153 6.74 13.25 22.08
CA LEU A 153 7.05 13.83 23.39
C LEU A 153 8.10 14.92 23.32
N SER A 154 9.14 14.78 22.49
CA SER A 154 10.18 15.81 22.34
C SER A 154 9.65 17.10 21.73
N THR A 155 8.62 17.02 20.87
CA THR A 155 7.95 18.19 20.31
C THR A 155 6.95 18.79 21.29
N PHE A 156 6.20 17.93 22.00
CA PHE A 156 5.24 18.30 23.02
C PHE A 156 5.87 19.10 24.16
N LYS A 157 7.02 18.64 24.67
CA LYS A 157 7.79 19.32 25.73
C LYS A 157 8.24 20.74 25.39
N LYS A 158 8.31 21.12 24.11
CA LYS A 158 8.67 22.48 23.68
C LYS A 158 7.48 23.45 23.70
N LYS A 159 6.27 22.95 23.94
CA LYS A 159 5.00 23.70 23.92
C LYS A 159 4.28 23.68 25.28
N LEU A 160 4.75 22.84 26.21
CA LEU A 160 4.52 22.97 27.64
C LEU A 160 5.19 24.26 28.14
#